data_AF-A0A529VK33-F1
#
_entry.id   AF-A0A529VK33-F1
#
_cell.length_a   1.000
_cell.length_b   1.000
_cell.length_c   1.000
_cell.angle_alpha   90.00
_cell.angle_beta   90.00
_cell.angle_gamma   90.00
#
_symmetry.space_group_name_H-M   'P 1'
#
loop_
_entity.id
_entity.type
_entity.pdbx_description
1 polymer ?
#
loop_
_entity_poly.entity_id
_entity_poly.type
_entity_poly.pdbx_seq_one_letter_code
_entity_poly.pdbx_strand_id
1 'polypeptide(L)' 'MRLSNLGTEQLREKDRSFVFHPSTHLAKHSRGETPNRIMAGAEGVYIWDTEGRRSLDGFGGLY' A
#
# COMPACT_ATOMS: atom_id res chain seq x y z
N MET A 1 13.78 8.83 -9.19
CA MET A 1 13.26 7.68 -9.97
C MET A 1 11.78 7.56 -9.67
N ARG A 2 10.88 7.72 -10.66
CA ARG A 2 9.43 7.63 -10.43
C ARG A 2 9.00 6.18 -10.69
N LEU A 3 8.55 5.47 -9.67
CA LEU A 3 8.23 4.03 -9.74
C LEU A 3 6.89 3.75 -10.44
N SER A 4 6.07 4.77 -10.70
CA SER A 4 4.87 4.67 -11.53
C SER A 4 4.57 5.98 -12.26
N ASN A 5 3.78 5.93 -13.33
CA ASN A 5 3.24 7.12 -14.01
C ASN A 5 2.03 7.74 -13.26
N LEU A 6 1.58 7.14 -12.16
CA LEU A 6 0.48 7.60 -11.32
C LEU A 6 0.98 8.22 -10.00
N GLY A 7 0.19 9.13 -9.43
CA GLY A 7 0.38 9.62 -8.07
C GLY A 7 -0.15 8.64 -7.01
N THR A 8 0.34 8.76 -5.77
CA THR A 8 -0.14 7.93 -4.62
C THR A 8 -1.66 7.96 -4.49
N GLU A 9 -2.28 9.15 -4.59
CA GLU A 9 -3.74 9.27 -4.48
C GLU A 9 -4.49 8.53 -5.59
N GLN A 10 -3.98 8.56 -6.83
CA GLN A 10 -4.59 7.83 -7.94
C GLN A 10 -4.46 6.31 -7.76
N LEU A 11 -3.34 5.84 -7.20
CA LEU A 11 -3.17 4.43 -6.84
C LEU A 11 -4.15 4.04 -5.72
N ARG A 12 -4.31 4.88 -4.69
CA ARG A 12 -5.26 4.64 -3.60
C ARG A 12 -6.70 4.57 -4.08
N GLU A 13 -7.10 5.43 -5.01
CA GLU A 13 -8.45 5.43 -5.58
C GLU A 13 -8.72 4.15 -6.40
N LYS A 14 -7.76 3.76 -7.25
CA LYS A 14 -7.86 2.53 -8.03
C LYS A 14 -7.91 1.29 -7.15
N ASP A 15 -7.09 1.26 -6.11
CA ASP A 15 -7.07 0.20 -5.10
C ASP A 15 -8.46 -0.02 -4.49
N ARG A 16 -9.11 1.06 -4.02
CA ARG A 16 -10.46 1.00 -3.45
C ARG A 16 -11.54 0.58 -4.45
N SER A 17 -11.37 0.98 -5.71
CA SER A 17 -12.38 0.78 -6.75
C SER A 17 -12.33 -0.61 -7.37
N PHE A 18 -11.17 -1.27 -7.38
CA PHE A 18 -10.93 -2.44 -8.21
C PHE A 18 -10.23 -3.62 -7.51
N VAL A 19 -9.69 -3.44 -6.30
CA VAL A 19 -8.94 -4.51 -5.62
C VAL A 19 -9.74 -5.09 -4.44
N PHE A 20 -9.99 -6.39 -4.51
CA PHE A 20 -10.57 -7.16 -3.41
C PHE A 20 -9.45 -7.74 -2.54
N HIS A 21 -9.07 -7.03 -1.47
CA HIS A 21 -7.94 -7.42 -0.61
C HIS A 21 -8.26 -8.64 0.28
N PRO A 22 -7.30 -9.56 0.47
CA PRO A 22 -7.42 -10.62 1.47
C PRO A 22 -7.38 -10.02 2.88
N SER A 23 -8.00 -10.71 3.85
CA SER A 23 -7.95 -10.37 5.29
C SER A 23 -8.25 -8.89 5.61
N THR A 24 -9.14 -8.26 4.84
CA THR A 24 -9.44 -6.83 4.92
C THR A 24 -10.94 -6.61 5.13
N HIS A 25 -11.32 -5.59 5.89
CA HIS A 25 -12.72 -5.20 6.02
C HIS A 25 -13.20 -4.48 4.74
N LEU A 26 -13.66 -5.25 3.76
CA LEU A 26 -13.94 -4.82 2.39
C LEU A 26 -14.84 -3.57 2.29
N ALA A 27 -15.95 -3.55 3.03
CA ALA A 27 -16.89 -2.44 3.01
C ALA A 27 -16.29 -1.11 3.49
N LYS A 28 -15.42 -1.15 4.50
CA LYS A 28 -14.72 0.04 4.99
C LYS A 28 -13.59 0.47 4.07
N HIS A 29 -12.90 -0.50 3.48
CA HIS A 29 -11.85 -0.26 2.51
C HIS A 29 -12.39 0.46 1.26
N SER A 30 -13.44 -0.08 0.63
CA SER A 30 -14.01 0.50 -0.59
C SER A 30 -14.61 1.89 -0.37
N ARG A 31 -15.16 2.16 0.82
CA ARG A 31 -15.73 3.48 1.18
C ARG A 31 -14.72 4.50 1.69
N GLY A 32 -13.43 4.17 1.78
CA GLY A 32 -12.43 5.14 2.24
C GLY A 32 -12.27 5.25 3.76
N GLU A 33 -13.01 4.48 4.55
CA GLU A 33 -13.03 4.59 6.01
C GLU A 33 -11.78 4.05 6.70
N THR A 34 -11.01 3.20 6.00
CA THR A 34 -9.70 2.71 6.46
C THR A 34 -8.60 3.21 5.53
N PRO A 35 -7.43 3.59 6.06
CA PRO A 35 -6.29 3.96 5.22
C PRO A 35 -5.82 2.75 4.39
N ASN A 36 -5.31 3.02 3.18
CA ASN A 36 -4.58 2.06 2.38
C ASN A 36 -3.15 2.55 2.14
N ARG A 37 -2.19 1.63 2.24
CA ARG A 37 -0.76 1.89 2.13
C ARG A 37 -0.23 1.18 0.90
N ILE A 38 0.35 1.93 -0.03
CA ILE A 38 0.90 1.39 -1.28
C ILE A 38 2.40 1.24 -1.11
N MET A 39 2.87 -0.01 -1.02
CA MET A 39 4.30 -0.31 -0.92
C MET A 39 4.98 -0.08 -2.28
N ALA A 40 6.15 0.54 -2.27
CA ALA A 40 6.88 0.93 -3.47
C ALA A 40 8.19 0.16 -3.66
N GLY A 41 8.80 -0.34 -2.60
CA GLY A 41 10.00 -1.16 -2.68
C GLY A 41 10.53 -1.61 -1.32
N ALA A 42 11.62 -2.37 -1.37
CA ALA A 42 12.29 -2.93 -0.21
C ALA A 42 13.80 -3.07 -0.44
N GLU A 43 14.59 -2.99 0.64
CA GLU A 43 16.03 -3.25 0.65
C GLU A 43 16.45 -3.77 2.03
N GLY A 44 17.08 -4.94 2.06
CA GLY A 44 17.40 -5.65 3.30
C GLY A 44 16.13 -5.91 4.11
N VAL A 45 16.14 -5.51 5.38
CA VAL A 45 14.99 -5.62 6.30
C VAL A 45 14.08 -4.37 6.28
N TYR A 46 14.23 -3.46 5.32
CA TYR A 46 13.45 -2.23 5.24
C TYR A 46 12.56 -2.19 4.02
N ILE A 47 11.37 -1.61 4.19
CA ILE A 47 10.37 -1.38 3.14
C ILE A 47 10.00 0.10 3.09
N TRP A 48 9.57 0.61 1.94
CA TRP A 48 9.06 1.98 1.81
C TRP A 48 7.79 2.04 0.97
N ASP A 49 6.91 2.98 1.29
CA ASP A 49 5.69 3.26 0.54
C ASP A 49 5.87 4.40 -0.47
N THR A 50 4.84 4.64 -1.29
CA THR A 50 4.82 5.70 -2.30
C THR A 50 4.77 7.11 -1.71
N GLU A 51 4.60 7.27 -0.39
CA GLU A 51 4.74 8.54 0.33
C GLU A 51 6.16 8.74 0.89
N GLY A 52 7.06 7.77 0.68
CA GLY A 52 8.46 7.84 1.10
C GLY A 52 8.70 7.39 2.53
N ARG A 53 7.69 6.88 3.24
CA ARG A 53 7.87 6.39 4.61
C ARG A 53 8.59 5.04 4.61
N ARG A 54 9.81 5.03 5.12
CA ARG A 54 10.61 3.82 5.35
C ARG A 54 10.22 3.15 6.67
N SER A 55 10.17 1.82 6.71
CA SER A 55 9.80 1.02 7.88
C SER A 55 10.67 -0.22 7.97
N LEU A 56 10.99 -0.66 9.18
CA LEU A 56 11.55 -1.99 9.41
C LEU A 56 10.43 -3.01 9.17
N ASP A 57 10.67 -4.00 8.31
CA ASP A 57 9.81 -5.16 8.17
C ASP A 57 10.21 -6.20 9.23
N GLY A 58 9.60 -6.07 10.42
CA GLY A 58 9.86 -6.96 11.54
C GLY A 58 9.19 -8.33 11.43
N PHE A 59 8.37 -8.55 10.40
CA PHE A 59 7.64 -9.81 10.21
C PHE A 59 8.20 -10.64 9.05
N GLY A 60 8.97 -10.04 8.14
CA GLY A 60 9.40 -10.68 6.90
C GLY A 60 8.28 -10.78 5.87
N GLY A 61 7.37 -9.80 5.84
CA GLY A 61 6.20 -9.79 4.98
C GLY A 61 5.11 -10.74 5.48
N LEU A 62 5.22 -12.03 5.17
CA LEU A 62 4.33 -13.10 5.62
C LEU A 62 5.13 -14.39 5.83
N TYR A 63 5.84 -14.44 6.97
CA TYR A 63 6.66 -15.57 7.48
C TYR A 63 7.66 -16.17 6.47
#